data_AF-A0A918UXF8-F1
#
_entry.id   AF-A0A918UXF8-F1
#
_cell.length_a   1.000
_cell.length_b   1.000
_cell.length_c   1.000
_cell.angle_alpha   90.00
_cell.angle_beta   90.00
_cell.angle_gamma   90.00
#
_symmetry.space_group_name_H-M   'P 1'
#
loop_
_entity.id
_entity.type
_entity.pdbx_description
1 polymer ?
#
loop_
_entity_poly.entity_id
_entity_poly.type
_entity_poly.pdbx_seq_one_letter_code
_entity_poly.pdbx_strand_id
1 'polypeptide(L)'
;MTAPLRPVFHEGQILSAADLTAAVEYGRAVAARHALHLHEWGIAEGLGLTTESRTDPLTGARHVGVSVSAGTAVDGTGREIVLTDPVALRESDFDEVNGADQPTDEPYPVFLTSADREPDAAARADSCSAATAPTRVEESYQILFGRLGDERLVAEQRPPAIGAPPADPPIRWLVLLGYVRWTDGHFSGVETRARGVGPQYAGARADTVTARSGELTLRTGRTPREGEPAVVLSGGEAPSLVFGLYRGSGTVAPLMTLAANGNLTIQGSFTGRMSTGSTLIASGAATDGMLLPLPSGVTPEQIADGRVVLHTRLTPRPPSTPTDSTLHSPVEVTVDADRRVRCRVRLFDPLAAEPAVTEQPGAVDYLVLATTAATEGGG
;
A
#
# COMPACT_ATOMS: atom_id res chain seq x y z
N MET A 1 12.13 -17.63 -34.10
CA MET A 1 11.81 -18.18 -32.77
C MET A 1 11.03 -19.47 -32.97
N THR A 2 11.53 -20.59 -32.48
CA THR A 2 10.85 -21.89 -32.55
C THR A 2 9.95 -22.06 -31.33
N ALA A 3 8.71 -22.51 -31.53
CA ALA A 3 7.77 -22.75 -30.45
C ALA A 3 8.28 -23.87 -29.50
N PRO A 4 7.85 -23.90 -28.23
CA PRO A 4 8.21 -24.98 -27.31
C PRO A 4 7.77 -26.34 -27.86
N LEU A 5 8.67 -27.32 -27.85
CA LEU A 5 8.39 -28.68 -28.30
C LEU A 5 7.87 -29.52 -27.12
N ARG A 6 6.78 -30.25 -27.34
CA ARG A 6 6.24 -31.21 -26.37
C ARG A 6 6.56 -32.63 -26.84
N PRO A 7 7.08 -33.52 -25.97
CA PRO A 7 7.26 -34.93 -26.33
C PRO A 7 5.93 -35.59 -26.69
N VAL A 8 5.97 -36.50 -27.66
CA VAL A 8 4.87 -37.37 -28.06
C VAL A 8 5.39 -38.80 -28.03
N PHE A 9 4.61 -39.70 -27.45
CA PHE A 9 4.94 -41.10 -27.30
C PHE A 9 3.97 -41.97 -28.09
N HIS A 10 4.48 -43.03 -28.72
CA HIS A 10 3.69 -43.99 -29.49
C HIS A 10 3.90 -45.42 -29.00
N GLU A 11 2.90 -46.27 -29.24
CA GLU A 11 3.00 -47.69 -28.88
C GLU A 11 4.16 -48.37 -29.62
N GLY A 12 4.95 -49.16 -28.89
CA GLY A 12 6.15 -49.81 -29.41
C GLY A 12 7.38 -48.90 -29.55
N GLN A 13 7.31 -47.62 -29.18
CA GLN A 13 8.47 -46.72 -29.19
C GLN A 13 9.50 -47.14 -28.12
N ILE A 14 10.77 -47.18 -28.50
CA ILE A 14 11.88 -47.30 -27.56
C ILE A 14 12.16 -45.91 -26.98
N LEU A 15 12.02 -45.76 -25.66
CA LEU A 15 12.28 -44.50 -24.97
C LEU A 15 13.78 -44.28 -24.79
N SER A 16 14.27 -43.12 -25.24
CA SER A 16 15.63 -42.68 -24.99
C SER A 16 15.72 -41.81 -23.73
N ALA A 17 16.93 -41.65 -23.19
CA ALA A 17 17.17 -40.67 -22.12
C ALA A 17 16.84 -39.24 -22.56
N ALA A 18 16.99 -38.91 -23.85
CA ALA A 18 16.65 -37.62 -24.40
C ALA A 18 15.13 -37.36 -24.36
N ASP A 19 14.30 -38.37 -24.61
CA ASP A 19 12.84 -38.25 -24.53
C ASP A 19 12.37 -37.97 -23.10
N LEU A 20 12.99 -38.65 -22.13
CA LEU A 20 12.72 -38.43 -20.70
C LEU A 20 13.20 -37.04 -20.24
N THR A 21 14.38 -36.63 -20.67
CA THR A 21 14.95 -35.30 -20.37
C THR A 21 14.04 -34.20 -20.92
N ALA A 22 13.62 -34.32 -22.19
CA ALA A 22 12.72 -33.37 -22.83
C ALA A 22 11.35 -33.28 -22.10
N ALA A 23 10.85 -34.39 -21.56
CA ALA A 23 9.61 -34.39 -20.77
C ALA A 23 9.75 -33.61 -19.45
N VAL A 24 10.87 -33.80 -18.73
CA VAL A 24 11.16 -33.08 -17.49
C VAL A 24 11.39 -31.58 -17.75
N GLU A 25 12.22 -31.25 -18.75
CA GLU A 25 12.49 -29.88 -19.14
C GLU A 25 11.24 -29.14 -19.61
N TYR A 26 10.36 -29.80 -20.37
CA TYR A 26 9.08 -29.21 -20.77
C TYR A 26 8.23 -28.84 -19.54
N GLY A 27 8.15 -29.73 -18.55
CA GLY A 27 7.47 -29.46 -17.27
C GLY A 27 8.06 -28.26 -16.53
N ARG A 28 9.39 -28.25 -16.33
CA ARG A 28 10.11 -27.14 -15.68
C ARG A 28 9.86 -25.82 -16.42
N ALA A 29 9.91 -25.85 -17.74
CA ALA A 29 9.70 -24.67 -18.57
C ALA A 29 8.26 -24.15 -18.53
N VAL A 30 7.25 -25.02 -18.43
CA VAL A 30 5.85 -24.60 -18.23
C VAL A 30 5.68 -23.89 -16.90
N ALA A 31 6.23 -24.45 -15.81
CA ALA A 31 6.17 -23.84 -14.49
C ALA A 31 6.89 -22.48 -14.45
N ALA A 32 8.11 -22.41 -14.97
CA ALA A 32 8.85 -21.15 -15.06
C ALA A 32 8.11 -20.09 -15.88
N ARG A 33 7.51 -20.46 -17.01
CA ARG A 33 6.68 -19.52 -17.79
C ARG A 33 5.44 -19.07 -17.02
N HIS A 34 4.76 -19.95 -16.29
CA HIS A 34 3.62 -19.55 -15.46
C HIS A 34 4.05 -18.51 -14.42
N ALA A 35 5.09 -18.83 -13.65
CA ALA A 35 5.65 -17.96 -12.62
C ALA A 35 6.07 -16.60 -13.20
N LEU A 36 6.82 -16.61 -14.30
CA LEU A 36 7.37 -15.41 -14.90
C LEU A 36 6.31 -14.45 -15.47
N HIS A 37 5.23 -14.97 -16.07
CA HIS A 37 4.29 -14.15 -16.84
C HIS A 37 3.03 -13.78 -16.06
N LEU A 38 2.58 -14.61 -15.11
CA LEU A 38 1.40 -14.32 -14.29
C LEU A 38 1.74 -13.68 -12.94
N HIS A 39 3.02 -13.64 -12.56
CA HIS A 39 3.45 -13.10 -11.28
C HIS A 39 4.60 -12.09 -11.41
N GLU A 40 4.72 -11.23 -10.40
CA GLU A 40 5.97 -10.55 -10.13
C GLU A 40 6.86 -11.48 -9.30
N TRP A 41 8.17 -11.47 -9.54
CA TRP A 41 9.14 -12.25 -8.78
C TRP A 41 9.38 -11.62 -7.40
N GLY A 42 9.94 -12.38 -6.47
CA GLY A 42 10.22 -11.95 -5.10
C GLY A 42 9.86 -13.01 -4.06
N ILE A 43 9.82 -12.59 -2.80
CA ILE A 43 9.43 -13.45 -1.67
C ILE A 43 7.93 -13.73 -1.76
N ALA A 44 7.55 -15.00 -1.90
CA ALA A 44 6.15 -15.42 -1.90
C ALA A 44 5.68 -15.72 -0.47
N GLU A 45 6.48 -16.46 0.29
CA GLU A 45 6.18 -16.78 1.68
C GLU A 45 7.45 -16.85 2.57
N GLY A 46 7.30 -16.55 3.87
CA GLY A 46 8.38 -16.67 4.85
C GLY A 46 9.61 -15.78 4.59
N LEU A 47 10.80 -16.37 4.72
CA LEU A 47 12.12 -15.80 4.39
C LEU A 47 12.51 -14.51 5.15
N GLY A 48 11.85 -14.23 6.28
CA GLY A 48 12.19 -13.11 7.14
C GLY A 48 13.45 -13.38 7.97
N LEU A 49 14.25 -12.33 8.20
CA LEU A 49 15.35 -12.35 9.16
C LEU A 49 14.81 -12.29 10.59
N THR A 50 15.33 -13.17 11.44
CA THR A 50 14.95 -13.29 12.87
C THR A 50 16.19 -13.18 13.73
N THR A 51 16.03 -12.69 14.97
CA THR A 51 17.12 -12.51 15.91
C THR A 51 16.90 -13.33 17.17
N GLU A 52 17.99 -13.87 17.70
CA GLU A 52 18.05 -14.54 19.00
C GLU A 52 19.12 -13.86 19.84
N SER A 53 18.80 -13.47 21.08
CA SER A 53 19.79 -12.86 21.96
C SER A 53 20.88 -13.87 22.35
N ARG A 54 22.14 -13.45 22.23
CA ARG A 54 23.32 -14.25 22.57
C ARG A 54 24.29 -13.46 23.41
N THR A 55 25.23 -14.17 24.01
CA THR A 55 26.31 -13.59 24.81
C THR A 55 27.59 -14.28 24.45
N ASP A 56 28.61 -13.50 24.09
CA ASP A 56 29.93 -14.04 23.81
C ASP A 56 30.49 -14.62 25.12
N PRO A 57 30.82 -15.93 25.16
CA PRO A 57 31.32 -16.57 26.37
C PRO A 57 32.71 -16.08 26.79
N LEU A 58 33.49 -15.46 25.90
CA LEU A 58 34.85 -14.97 26.17
C LEU A 58 34.84 -13.53 26.70
N THR A 59 34.05 -12.64 26.09
CA THR A 59 34.03 -11.22 26.43
C THR A 59 32.85 -10.82 27.33
N GLY A 60 31.80 -11.64 27.41
CA GLY A 60 30.55 -11.32 28.09
C GLY A 60 29.69 -10.29 27.34
N ALA A 61 30.09 -9.87 26.13
CA ALA A 61 29.35 -8.92 25.32
C ALA A 61 28.04 -9.54 24.80
N ARG A 62 26.96 -8.76 24.82
CA ARG A 62 25.68 -9.16 24.23
C ARG A 62 25.70 -8.91 22.73
N HIS A 63 25.28 -9.91 21.96
CA HIS A 63 25.08 -9.82 20.52
C HIS A 63 23.80 -10.56 20.12
N VAL A 64 23.48 -10.59 18.83
CA VAL A 64 22.35 -11.38 18.32
C VAL A 64 22.82 -12.45 17.35
N GLY A 65 22.29 -13.67 17.49
CA GLY A 65 22.32 -14.63 16.38
C GLY A 65 21.25 -14.24 15.36
N VAL A 66 21.57 -14.33 14.07
CA VAL A 66 20.62 -14.04 13.00
C VAL A 66 20.32 -15.30 12.20
N SER A 67 19.04 -15.53 11.90
CA SER A 67 18.60 -16.64 11.06
C SER A 67 17.58 -16.19 10.03
N VAL A 68 17.64 -16.78 8.83
CA VAL A 68 16.57 -16.66 7.81
C VAL A 68 15.50 -17.71 8.13
N SER A 69 14.24 -17.31 8.23
CA SER A 69 13.12 -18.23 8.45
C SER A 69 12.84 -19.06 7.19
N ALA A 70 12.28 -20.26 7.36
CA ALA A 70 11.74 -21.06 6.26
C ALA A 70 10.75 -20.26 5.39
N GLY A 71 10.65 -20.61 4.11
CA GLY A 71 9.80 -19.92 3.16
C GLY A 71 10.11 -20.22 1.70
N THR A 72 9.44 -19.51 0.80
CA THR A 72 9.59 -19.66 -0.65
C THR A 72 9.71 -18.30 -1.34
N ALA A 73 10.55 -18.25 -2.36
CA ALA A 73 10.68 -17.12 -3.27
C ALA A 73 10.64 -17.61 -4.72
N VAL A 74 10.27 -16.72 -5.63
CA VAL A 74 10.39 -16.93 -7.07
C VAL A 74 11.41 -15.92 -7.58
N ASP A 75 12.43 -16.39 -8.28
CA ASP A 75 13.42 -15.50 -8.91
C ASP A 75 12.91 -14.94 -10.26
N GLY A 76 13.63 -13.98 -10.81
CA GLY A 76 13.22 -13.35 -12.08
C GLY A 76 13.36 -14.23 -13.32
N THR A 77 13.81 -15.47 -13.19
CA THR A 77 13.76 -16.48 -14.26
C THR A 77 12.52 -17.38 -14.17
N GLY A 78 11.72 -17.21 -13.11
CA GLY A 78 10.56 -18.05 -12.82
C GLY A 78 10.90 -19.33 -12.04
N ARG A 79 12.14 -19.45 -11.53
CA ARG A 79 12.54 -20.58 -10.69
C ARG A 79 12.08 -20.35 -9.25
N GLU A 80 11.51 -21.37 -8.65
CA GLU A 80 11.16 -21.38 -7.23
C GLU A 80 12.40 -21.71 -6.39
N ILE A 81 12.55 -21.02 -5.27
CA ILE A 81 13.60 -21.24 -4.27
C ILE A 81 12.91 -21.56 -2.95
N VAL A 82 13.15 -22.75 -2.41
CA VAL A 82 12.50 -23.23 -1.19
C VAL A 82 13.53 -23.38 -0.07
N LEU A 83 13.27 -22.72 1.06
CA LEU A 83 13.95 -22.98 2.34
C LEU A 83 12.96 -23.73 3.23
N THR A 84 13.22 -25.00 3.50
CA THR A 84 12.35 -25.84 4.34
C THR A 84 12.51 -25.58 5.82
N ASP A 85 13.71 -25.18 6.24
CA ASP A 85 14.10 -25.01 7.63
C ASP A 85 14.80 -23.66 7.85
N PRO A 86 14.74 -23.08 9.06
CA PRO A 86 15.48 -21.87 9.37
C PRO A 86 17.00 -22.07 9.21
N VAL A 87 17.67 -21.09 8.61
CA VAL A 87 19.12 -21.13 8.36
C VAL A 87 19.81 -20.06 9.19
N ALA A 88 20.70 -20.48 10.09
CA ALA A 88 21.54 -19.55 10.85
C ALA A 88 22.60 -18.91 9.94
N LEU A 89 22.69 -17.59 9.99
CA LEU A 89 23.71 -16.83 9.30
C LEU A 89 25.01 -16.88 10.10
N ARG A 90 26.12 -17.23 9.45
CA ARG A 90 27.42 -17.35 10.09
C ARG A 90 28.18 -16.03 9.99
N GLU A 91 28.70 -15.59 11.12
CA GLU A 91 29.58 -14.42 11.25
C GLU A 91 30.83 -14.55 10.36
N SER A 92 31.39 -15.76 10.26
CA SER A 92 32.53 -16.05 9.36
C SER A 92 32.23 -15.77 7.89
N ASP A 93 31.01 -16.07 7.43
CA ASP A 93 30.61 -15.87 6.04
C ASP A 93 30.40 -14.37 5.75
N PHE A 94 30.05 -13.59 6.78
CA PHE A 94 30.00 -12.13 6.70
C PHE A 94 31.41 -11.54 6.64
N ASP A 95 32.29 -11.95 7.55
CA ASP A 95 33.67 -11.48 7.63
C ASP A 95 34.48 -11.76 6.36
N GLU A 96 34.23 -12.89 5.69
CA GLU A 96 34.88 -13.20 4.40
C GLU A 96 34.60 -12.13 3.33
N VAL A 97 33.41 -11.53 3.35
CA VAL A 97 32.97 -10.55 2.34
C VAL A 97 33.24 -9.10 2.76
N ASN A 98 33.00 -8.79 4.05
CA ASN A 98 32.93 -7.43 4.59
C ASN A 98 33.93 -7.15 5.73
N GLY A 99 34.73 -8.13 6.17
CA GLY A 99 35.62 -7.99 7.34
C GLY A 99 36.77 -6.97 7.18
N ALA A 100 37.00 -6.48 5.95
CA ALA A 100 37.96 -5.42 5.65
C ALA A 100 37.34 -4.01 5.63
N ASP A 101 36.02 -3.89 5.77
CA ASP A 101 35.33 -2.60 5.76
C ASP A 101 35.65 -1.78 7.01
N GLN A 102 35.55 -0.44 6.89
CA GLN A 102 35.65 0.43 8.05
C GLN A 102 34.43 0.25 8.96
N PRO A 103 34.59 0.37 10.29
CA PRO A 103 33.46 0.34 11.21
C PRO A 103 32.38 1.35 10.80
N THR A 104 31.13 0.87 10.72
CA THR A 104 29.99 1.63 10.24
C THR A 104 28.71 1.15 10.90
N ASP A 105 27.76 2.06 11.11
CA ASP A 105 26.43 1.75 11.61
C ASP A 105 25.44 1.38 10.47
N GLU A 106 25.90 1.44 9.22
CA GLU A 106 25.08 1.14 8.05
C GLU A 106 24.79 -0.37 7.94
N PRO A 107 23.53 -0.77 7.71
CA PRO A 107 23.18 -2.18 7.63
C PRO A 107 23.51 -2.76 6.24
N TYR A 108 23.99 -4.00 6.24
CA TYR A 108 24.46 -4.74 5.07
C TYR A 108 23.36 -5.64 4.49
N PRO A 109 23.17 -5.67 3.16
CA PRO A 109 22.10 -6.46 2.56
C PRO A 109 22.38 -7.98 2.63
N VAL A 110 21.32 -8.75 2.82
CA VAL A 110 21.34 -10.22 2.76
C VAL A 110 20.50 -10.68 1.57
N PHE A 111 21.10 -11.49 0.69
CA PHE A 111 20.45 -12.00 -0.51
C PHE A 111 20.24 -13.50 -0.47
N LEU A 112 19.21 -13.95 -1.17
CA LEU A 112 18.95 -15.34 -1.53
C LEU A 112 19.14 -15.50 -3.03
N THR A 113 19.78 -16.60 -3.44
CA THR A 113 19.88 -16.99 -4.85
C THR A 113 19.70 -18.50 -5.00
N SER A 114 19.26 -18.91 -6.18
CA SER A 114 19.05 -20.32 -6.49
C SER A 114 20.39 -21.02 -6.77
N ALA A 115 20.50 -22.27 -6.37
CA ALA A 115 21.69 -23.09 -6.61
C ALA A 115 21.28 -24.51 -7.00
N ASP A 116 22.14 -25.18 -7.76
CA ASP A 116 22.02 -26.62 -8.01
C ASP A 116 23.17 -27.28 -7.27
N ARG A 117 22.87 -28.32 -6.51
CA ARG A 117 23.89 -29.13 -5.83
C ARG A 117 23.76 -30.57 -6.27
N GLU A 118 24.90 -31.23 -6.39
CA GLU A 118 24.90 -32.68 -6.45
C GLU A 118 24.58 -33.18 -5.04
N PRO A 119 23.56 -34.03 -4.87
CA PRO A 119 23.26 -34.58 -3.55
C PRO A 119 24.44 -35.42 -3.08
N ASP A 120 24.72 -35.39 -1.77
CA ASP A 120 25.77 -36.21 -1.18
C ASP A 120 25.58 -37.69 -1.59
N ALA A 121 26.57 -38.23 -2.28
CA ALA A 121 26.53 -39.62 -2.73
C ALA A 121 26.53 -40.53 -1.50
N ALA A 122 25.40 -41.16 -1.20
CA ALA A 122 25.38 -42.26 -0.25
C ALA A 122 26.35 -43.34 -0.77
N ALA A 123 27.38 -43.65 0.01
CA ALA A 123 28.37 -44.66 -0.33
C ALA A 123 27.65 -46.00 -0.58
N ARG A 124 27.49 -46.38 -1.86
CA ARG A 124 27.03 -47.71 -2.23
C ARG A 124 28.24 -48.63 -2.25
N ALA A 125 28.18 -49.70 -1.45
CA ALA A 125 29.23 -50.72 -1.39
C ALA A 125 29.39 -51.55 -2.69
N ASP A 126 28.46 -51.40 -3.65
CA ASP A 126 28.33 -52.31 -4.81
C ASP A 126 28.47 -51.60 -6.17
N SER A 127 29.51 -50.80 -6.41
CA SER A 127 29.80 -50.33 -7.78
C SER A 127 31.26 -50.54 -8.20
N CYS A 128 31.52 -51.66 -8.87
CA CYS A 128 32.69 -51.85 -9.71
C CYS A 128 32.43 -51.30 -11.13
N SER A 129 32.35 -49.97 -11.29
CA SER A 129 32.52 -49.32 -12.59
C SER A 129 32.78 -47.82 -12.44
N ALA A 130 33.47 -47.27 -13.45
CA ALA A 130 34.00 -45.91 -13.50
C ALA A 130 32.98 -44.83 -13.14
N ALA A 131 33.47 -43.77 -12.46
CA ALA A 131 32.82 -42.50 -12.11
C ALA A 131 31.32 -42.46 -12.43
N THR A 132 30.50 -42.88 -11.47
CA THR A 132 29.05 -42.83 -11.59
C THR A 132 28.61 -41.38 -11.68
N ALA A 133 28.15 -40.94 -12.85
CA ALA A 133 27.56 -39.62 -13.01
C ALA A 133 26.36 -39.47 -12.05
N PRO A 134 26.18 -38.28 -11.43
CA PRO A 134 25.08 -38.06 -10.51
C PRO A 134 23.74 -38.31 -11.23
N THR A 135 22.87 -39.08 -10.59
CA THR A 135 21.55 -39.42 -11.16
C THR A 135 20.46 -38.41 -10.74
N ARG A 136 20.79 -37.46 -9.87
CA ARG A 136 19.89 -36.48 -9.28
C ARG A 136 20.63 -35.16 -9.10
N VAL A 137 19.87 -34.07 -9.16
CA VAL A 137 20.31 -32.72 -8.80
C VAL A 137 19.38 -32.26 -7.68
N GLU A 138 19.96 -31.70 -6.63
CA GLU A 138 19.24 -31.02 -5.57
C GLU A 138 19.04 -29.56 -5.97
N GLU A 139 17.78 -29.15 -6.09
CA GLU A 139 17.40 -27.74 -6.22
C GLU A 139 17.61 -27.07 -4.86
N SER A 140 18.74 -26.38 -4.72
CA SER A 140 19.20 -25.79 -3.47
C SER A 140 19.21 -24.26 -3.57
N TYR A 141 19.82 -23.63 -2.57
CA TYR A 141 19.94 -22.19 -2.47
C TYR A 141 21.29 -21.77 -1.92
N GLN A 142 21.59 -20.48 -2.04
CA GLN A 142 22.70 -19.86 -1.36
C GLN A 142 22.23 -18.53 -0.76
N ILE A 143 22.59 -18.32 0.51
CA ILE A 143 22.42 -17.04 1.19
C ILE A 143 23.75 -16.31 1.10
N LEU A 144 23.70 -15.03 0.74
CA LEU A 144 24.87 -14.21 0.44
C LEU A 144 24.78 -12.90 1.24
N PHE A 145 25.91 -12.45 1.77
CA PHE A 145 26.06 -11.08 2.22
C PHE A 145 26.49 -10.20 1.05
N GLY A 146 25.82 -9.07 0.88
CA GLY A 146 26.27 -8.02 -0.01
C GLY A 146 27.05 -6.94 0.72
N ARG A 147 27.71 -6.11 -0.07
CA ARG A 147 28.35 -4.88 0.40
C ARG A 147 27.34 -3.75 0.47
N LEU A 148 27.72 -2.67 1.15
CA LEU A 148 26.91 -1.46 1.20
C LEU A 148 26.65 -0.94 -0.23
N GLY A 149 25.38 -0.79 -0.59
CA GLY A 149 24.95 -0.34 -1.92
C GLY A 149 24.57 -1.47 -2.87
N ASP A 150 24.97 -2.72 -2.60
CA ASP A 150 24.63 -3.88 -3.44
C ASP A 150 23.11 -4.14 -3.48
N GLU A 151 22.35 -3.62 -2.51
CA GLU A 151 20.88 -3.72 -2.53
C GLU A 151 20.25 -3.14 -3.81
N ARG A 152 20.96 -2.22 -4.48
CA ARG A 152 20.49 -1.59 -5.73
C ARG A 152 20.58 -2.54 -6.94
N LEU A 153 21.49 -3.52 -6.90
CA LEU A 153 21.64 -4.51 -7.97
C LEU A 153 20.33 -5.25 -8.22
N VAL A 154 19.50 -5.44 -7.19
CA VAL A 154 18.21 -6.12 -7.27
C VAL A 154 17.27 -5.46 -8.28
N ALA A 155 17.24 -4.12 -8.32
CA ALA A 155 16.40 -3.35 -9.24
C ALA A 155 16.96 -3.31 -10.68
N GLU A 156 18.24 -3.59 -10.86
CA GLU A 156 18.89 -3.61 -12.18
C GLU A 156 18.67 -4.94 -12.92
N GLN A 157 18.30 -6.00 -12.20
CA GLN A 157 18.03 -7.32 -12.79
C GLN A 157 16.82 -7.28 -13.71
N ARG A 158 17.00 -7.77 -14.94
CA ARG A 158 15.94 -7.81 -15.95
C ARG A 158 15.50 -9.24 -16.20
N PRO A 159 14.20 -9.55 -16.04
CA PRO A 159 13.69 -10.87 -16.37
C PRO A 159 13.95 -11.20 -17.86
N PRO A 160 14.12 -12.49 -18.21
CA PRO A 160 14.37 -12.88 -19.58
C PRO A 160 13.17 -12.52 -20.47
N ALA A 161 13.45 -12.30 -21.76
CA ALA A 161 12.42 -11.98 -22.74
C ALA A 161 11.40 -13.13 -22.90
N ILE A 162 10.19 -12.79 -23.31
CA ILE A 162 9.14 -13.77 -23.61
C ILE A 162 9.67 -14.77 -24.67
N GLY A 163 9.62 -16.06 -24.35
CA GLY A 163 10.07 -17.12 -25.24
C GLY A 163 11.57 -17.45 -25.16
N ALA A 164 12.34 -16.77 -24.31
CA ALA A 164 13.66 -17.26 -23.94
C ALA A 164 13.54 -18.64 -23.26
N PRO A 165 14.47 -19.58 -23.50
CA PRO A 165 14.52 -20.82 -22.74
C PRO A 165 14.68 -20.47 -21.25
N PRO A 166 14.13 -21.29 -20.33
CA PRO A 166 14.47 -21.17 -18.92
C PRO A 166 15.99 -21.18 -18.80
N ALA A 167 16.53 -20.21 -18.07
CA ALA A 167 17.96 -20.13 -17.87
C ALA A 167 18.48 -21.37 -17.15
N ASP A 168 19.54 -21.98 -17.68
CA ASP A 168 20.24 -23.02 -16.94
C ASP A 168 21.12 -22.37 -15.85
N PRO A 169 21.11 -22.91 -14.62
CA PRO A 169 21.98 -22.42 -13.56
C PRO A 169 23.46 -22.56 -13.95
N PRO A 170 24.32 -21.63 -13.49
CA PRO A 170 24.04 -20.59 -12.50
C PRO A 170 23.78 -19.21 -13.12
N ILE A 171 22.52 -18.86 -13.40
CA ILE A 171 22.15 -17.44 -13.44
C ILE A 171 21.96 -16.99 -12.00
N ARG A 172 22.88 -16.15 -11.51
CA ARG A 172 22.77 -15.55 -10.18
C ARG A 172 21.70 -14.47 -10.21
N TRP A 173 20.48 -14.84 -9.82
CA TRP A 173 19.41 -13.89 -9.52
C TRP A 173 19.34 -13.64 -8.01
N LEU A 174 19.38 -12.38 -7.60
CA LEU A 174 19.38 -11.95 -6.21
C LEU A 174 17.96 -11.58 -5.76
N VAL A 175 17.52 -12.19 -4.66
CA VAL A 175 16.32 -11.82 -3.91
C VAL A 175 16.76 -11.21 -2.59
N LEU A 176 16.46 -9.93 -2.35
CA LEU A 176 16.78 -9.26 -1.08
C LEU A 176 15.87 -9.77 0.04
N LEU A 177 16.47 -10.30 1.11
CA LEU A 177 15.76 -10.78 2.30
C LEU A 177 15.60 -9.69 3.38
N GLY A 178 16.55 -8.75 3.42
CA GLY A 178 16.62 -7.69 4.42
C GLY A 178 18.07 -7.29 4.64
N TYR A 179 18.36 -6.77 5.83
CA TYR A 179 19.67 -6.27 6.19
C TYR A 179 20.09 -6.74 7.58
N VAL A 180 21.39 -6.92 7.78
CA VAL A 180 22.03 -7.17 9.08
C VAL A 180 22.86 -5.97 9.51
N ARG A 181 22.87 -5.68 10.81
CA ARG A 181 23.83 -4.73 11.41
C ARG A 181 25.02 -5.51 11.97
N TRP A 182 26.20 -4.92 11.82
CA TRP A 182 27.46 -5.50 12.24
C TRP A 182 28.19 -4.55 13.18
N THR A 183 28.63 -5.06 14.33
CA THR A 183 29.33 -4.25 15.33
C THR A 183 30.31 -5.15 16.08
N ASP A 184 31.57 -4.72 16.17
CA ASP A 184 32.61 -5.40 16.96
C ASP A 184 32.75 -6.91 16.69
N GLY A 185 32.65 -7.32 15.42
CA GLY A 185 32.81 -8.73 15.04
C GLY A 185 31.55 -9.59 15.23
N HIS A 186 30.40 -8.97 15.53
CA HIS A 186 29.14 -9.68 15.74
C HIS A 186 27.95 -9.02 15.06
N PHE A 187 26.91 -9.80 14.79
CA PHE A 187 25.62 -9.23 14.42
C PHE A 187 24.99 -8.51 15.62
N SER A 188 24.47 -7.31 15.38
CA SER A 188 23.84 -6.46 16.40
C SER A 188 22.34 -6.22 16.16
N GLY A 189 21.82 -6.55 14.98
CA GLY A 189 20.40 -6.43 14.66
C GLY A 189 20.07 -6.75 13.21
N VAL A 190 18.78 -6.64 12.87
CA VAL A 190 18.28 -6.81 11.49
C VAL A 190 17.30 -5.70 11.14
N GLU A 191 17.22 -5.37 9.85
CA GLU A 191 16.27 -4.40 9.31
C GLU A 191 15.60 -4.94 8.05
N THR A 192 14.36 -4.54 7.80
CA THR A 192 13.64 -4.89 6.57
C THR A 192 13.80 -3.85 5.46
N ARG A 193 14.33 -2.66 5.75
CA ARG A 193 14.54 -1.61 4.76
C ARG A 193 15.73 -0.75 5.16
N ALA A 194 16.62 -0.47 4.22
CA ALA A 194 17.70 0.50 4.38
C ALA A 194 17.87 1.29 3.08
N ARG A 195 18.28 2.56 3.20
CA ARG A 195 18.53 3.44 2.04
C ARG A 195 17.38 3.49 1.03
N GLY A 196 16.14 3.39 1.54
CA GLY A 196 14.89 3.39 0.74
C GLY A 196 14.57 2.08 0.02
N VAL A 197 15.41 1.05 0.12
CA VAL A 197 15.25 -0.25 -0.54
C VAL A 197 14.83 -1.30 0.48
N GLY A 198 13.89 -2.17 0.12
CA GLY A 198 13.48 -3.30 0.96
C GLY A 198 13.15 -4.52 0.09
N PRO A 199 12.86 -5.67 0.72
CA PRO A 199 12.50 -6.89 0.03
C PRO A 199 11.38 -6.67 -0.99
N GLN A 200 11.54 -7.30 -2.15
CA GLN A 200 10.49 -7.42 -3.14
C GLN A 200 9.67 -8.68 -2.84
N TYR A 201 8.35 -8.54 -2.86
CA TYR A 201 7.42 -9.64 -2.65
C TYR A 201 6.81 -10.07 -3.97
N ALA A 202 6.50 -11.36 -4.08
CA ALA A 202 5.81 -11.87 -5.25
C ALA A 202 4.43 -11.20 -5.39
N GLY A 203 4.09 -10.85 -6.63
CA GLY A 203 2.85 -10.15 -6.98
C GLY A 203 2.01 -10.95 -7.99
N ALA A 204 0.80 -10.46 -8.30
CA ALA A 204 -0.05 -11.05 -9.33
C ALA A 204 -0.25 -10.06 -10.48
N ARG A 205 -0.14 -10.55 -11.72
CA ARG A 205 -0.47 -9.80 -12.94
C ARG A 205 -1.78 -10.31 -13.50
N ALA A 206 -2.83 -9.50 -13.39
CA ALA A 206 -4.16 -9.85 -13.88
C ALA A 206 -4.98 -8.61 -14.24
N ASP A 207 -5.65 -8.67 -15.39
CA ASP A 207 -6.68 -7.68 -15.76
C ASP A 207 -8.03 -7.97 -15.09
N THR A 208 -8.24 -9.20 -14.60
CA THR A 208 -9.50 -9.63 -13.97
C THR A 208 -9.22 -10.53 -12.76
N VAL A 209 -9.79 -10.16 -11.62
CA VAL A 209 -9.77 -10.95 -10.38
C VAL A 209 -11.20 -11.25 -9.96
N THR A 210 -11.57 -12.53 -9.93
CA THR A 210 -12.96 -12.96 -9.65
C THR A 210 -13.03 -13.72 -8.34
N ALA A 211 -13.87 -13.25 -7.42
CA ALA A 211 -14.20 -13.97 -6.19
C ALA A 211 -15.52 -14.74 -6.34
N ARG A 212 -15.45 -16.08 -6.42
CA ARG A 212 -16.64 -16.95 -6.57
C ARG A 212 -17.58 -16.91 -5.35
N SER A 213 -17.06 -16.50 -4.19
CA SER A 213 -17.86 -16.25 -2.98
C SER A 213 -18.79 -15.05 -3.12
N GLY A 214 -18.61 -14.21 -4.14
CA GLY A 214 -19.27 -12.92 -4.26
C GLY A 214 -18.57 -11.80 -3.49
N GLU A 215 -17.46 -12.07 -2.79
CA GLU A 215 -16.72 -11.08 -2.01
C GLU A 215 -15.21 -11.19 -2.24
N LEU A 216 -14.59 -10.09 -2.67
CA LEU A 216 -13.14 -9.95 -2.85
C LEU A 216 -12.58 -9.04 -1.76
N THR A 217 -11.59 -9.53 -1.01
CA THR A 217 -10.91 -8.75 0.04
C THR A 217 -9.43 -8.58 -0.29
N LEU A 218 -8.95 -7.33 -0.24
CA LEU A 218 -7.54 -6.95 -0.35
C LEU A 218 -7.03 -6.47 1.02
N ARG A 219 -5.86 -6.94 1.44
CA ARG A 219 -5.23 -6.59 2.73
C ARG A 219 -3.70 -6.61 2.63
N THR A 220 -3.04 -5.92 3.55
CA THR A 220 -1.56 -5.82 3.60
C THR A 220 -0.90 -6.96 4.37
N GLY A 221 -1.62 -7.63 5.27
CA GLY A 221 -1.12 -8.74 6.09
C GLY A 221 -1.61 -10.12 5.65
N ARG A 222 -0.87 -11.19 5.96
CA ARG A 222 -1.31 -12.57 5.67
C ARG A 222 -2.51 -12.99 6.50
N THR A 223 -2.56 -12.56 7.75
CA THR A 223 -3.66 -12.82 8.67
C THR A 223 -4.39 -11.52 8.98
N PRO A 224 -5.73 -11.51 9.02
CA PRO A 224 -6.47 -10.37 9.53
C PRO A 224 -6.01 -10.03 10.94
N ARG A 225 -5.63 -8.79 11.17
CA ARG A 225 -5.27 -8.27 12.49
C ARG A 225 -6.07 -7.01 12.77
N GLU A 226 -6.60 -6.93 13.98
CA GLU A 226 -7.39 -5.77 14.41
C GLU A 226 -6.62 -4.46 14.18
N GLY A 227 -7.29 -3.45 13.63
CA GLY A 227 -6.70 -2.18 13.29
C GLY A 227 -5.94 -2.13 11.95
N GLU A 228 -5.71 -3.27 11.27
CA GLU A 228 -5.10 -3.26 9.94
C GLU A 228 -6.12 -2.93 8.84
N PRO A 229 -5.68 -2.23 7.77
CA PRO A 229 -6.57 -1.82 6.69
C PRO A 229 -6.98 -2.97 5.78
N ALA A 230 -8.20 -2.86 5.25
CA ALA A 230 -8.71 -3.74 4.21
C ALA A 230 -9.59 -2.97 3.21
N VAL A 231 -9.61 -3.47 1.97
CA VAL A 231 -10.58 -3.10 0.94
C VAL A 231 -11.43 -4.32 0.62
N VAL A 232 -12.75 -4.18 0.71
CA VAL A 232 -13.70 -5.26 0.44
C VAL A 232 -14.61 -4.82 -0.71
N LEU A 233 -14.65 -5.63 -1.76
CA LEU A 233 -15.64 -5.52 -2.83
C LEU A 233 -16.63 -6.67 -2.67
N SER A 234 -17.87 -6.32 -2.36
CA SER A 234 -18.97 -7.26 -2.18
C SER A 234 -19.95 -7.14 -3.34
N GLY A 235 -20.33 -8.29 -3.91
CA GLY A 235 -21.42 -8.46 -4.86
C GLY A 235 -22.70 -8.94 -4.18
N GLY A 236 -23.75 -9.18 -4.97
CA GLY A 236 -25.05 -9.67 -4.47
C GLY A 236 -26.17 -8.63 -4.60
N GLU A 237 -27.19 -8.71 -3.73
CA GLU A 237 -28.35 -7.81 -3.76
C GLU A 237 -28.02 -6.37 -3.36
N ALA A 238 -27.00 -6.19 -2.52
CA ALA A 238 -26.53 -4.88 -2.05
C ALA A 238 -25.01 -4.74 -2.29
N PRO A 239 -24.57 -4.61 -3.56
CA PRO A 239 -23.15 -4.54 -3.86
C PRO A 239 -22.53 -3.27 -3.24
N SER A 240 -21.29 -3.40 -2.75
CA SER A 240 -20.58 -2.27 -2.14
C SER A 240 -19.07 -2.41 -2.22
N LEU A 241 -18.40 -1.26 -2.23
CA LEU A 241 -16.96 -1.14 -1.99
C LEU A 241 -16.74 -0.50 -0.63
N VAL A 242 -15.99 -1.19 0.23
CA VAL A 242 -15.71 -0.77 1.61
C VAL A 242 -14.21 -0.65 1.80
N PHE A 243 -13.76 0.49 2.32
CA PHE A 243 -12.45 0.63 2.94
C PHE A 243 -12.63 0.80 4.44
N GLY A 244 -11.81 0.11 5.23
CA GLY A 244 -11.94 0.13 6.67
C GLY A 244 -10.83 -0.60 7.40
N LEU A 245 -11.01 -0.79 8.70
CA LEU A 245 -10.06 -1.51 9.55
C LEU A 245 -10.67 -2.82 10.02
N TYR A 246 -9.88 -3.89 10.10
CA TYR A 246 -10.33 -5.12 10.73
C TYR A 246 -10.69 -4.90 12.20
N ARG A 247 -11.76 -5.55 12.64
CA ARG A 247 -12.14 -5.72 14.05
C ARG A 247 -11.57 -7.03 14.59
N GLY A 248 -11.53 -7.20 15.91
CA GLY A 248 -11.21 -8.49 16.53
C GLY A 248 -12.10 -9.66 16.08
N SER A 249 -13.29 -9.38 15.52
CA SER A 249 -14.19 -10.39 14.91
C SER A 249 -13.78 -10.84 13.51
N GLY A 250 -12.74 -10.27 12.91
CA GLY A 250 -12.31 -10.55 11.52
C GLY A 250 -13.14 -9.82 10.44
N THR A 251 -14.17 -9.07 10.83
CA THR A 251 -14.95 -8.23 9.91
C THR A 251 -14.33 -6.84 9.78
N VAL A 252 -14.64 -6.13 8.70
CA VAL A 252 -14.11 -4.79 8.43
C VAL A 252 -15.06 -3.72 8.99
N ALA A 253 -14.56 -2.88 9.89
CA ALA A 253 -15.22 -1.66 10.34
C ALA A 253 -15.13 -0.60 9.23
N PRO A 254 -16.24 -0.19 8.60
CA PRO A 254 -16.19 0.72 7.47
C PRO A 254 -15.75 2.13 7.91
N LEU A 255 -14.72 2.66 7.25
CA LEU A 255 -14.33 4.08 7.31
C LEU A 255 -14.83 4.82 6.07
N MET A 256 -14.93 4.13 4.95
CA MET A 256 -15.50 4.62 3.71
C MET A 256 -16.32 3.51 3.05
N THR A 257 -17.54 3.83 2.62
CA THR A 257 -18.41 2.91 1.89
C THR A 257 -18.97 3.59 0.65
N LEU A 258 -18.82 2.95 -0.51
CA LEU A 258 -19.54 3.26 -1.73
C LEU A 258 -20.62 2.19 -1.95
N ALA A 259 -21.87 2.58 -1.83
CA ALA A 259 -23.02 1.70 -2.03
C ALA A 259 -23.44 1.62 -3.51
N ALA A 260 -24.19 0.57 -3.87
CA ALA A 260 -24.70 0.33 -5.22
C ALA A 260 -25.45 1.51 -5.86
N ASN A 261 -26.14 2.31 -5.05
CA ASN A 261 -26.90 3.47 -5.49
C ASN A 261 -26.04 4.73 -5.69
N GLY A 262 -24.71 4.62 -5.56
CA GLY A 262 -23.76 5.72 -5.68
C GLY A 262 -23.54 6.53 -4.40
N ASN A 263 -24.21 6.19 -3.29
CA ASN A 263 -24.01 6.88 -2.03
C ASN A 263 -22.61 6.60 -1.47
N LEU A 264 -21.88 7.67 -1.17
CA LEU A 264 -20.59 7.64 -0.49
C LEU A 264 -20.78 8.04 0.98
N THR A 265 -20.43 7.15 1.90
CA THR A 265 -20.40 7.43 3.34
C THR A 265 -18.95 7.41 3.82
N ILE A 266 -18.53 8.43 4.57
CA ILE A 266 -17.16 8.56 5.10
C ILE A 266 -17.22 8.89 6.59
N GLN A 267 -16.47 8.15 7.40
CA GLN A 267 -16.19 8.52 8.78
C GLN A 267 -14.91 9.35 8.82
N GLY A 268 -15.05 10.67 8.89
CA GLY A 268 -13.94 11.62 8.89
C GLY A 268 -14.16 12.76 7.90
N SER A 269 -13.07 13.38 7.45
CA SER A 269 -13.07 14.46 6.47
C SER A 269 -12.60 13.98 5.10
N PHE A 270 -13.26 14.45 4.04
CA PHE A 270 -12.80 14.28 2.66
C PHE A 270 -12.32 15.62 2.10
N THR A 271 -11.07 15.68 1.63
CA THR A 271 -10.51 16.86 0.97
C THR A 271 -10.36 16.60 -0.53
N GLY A 272 -11.16 17.25 -1.35
CA GLY A 272 -11.06 17.21 -2.81
C GLY A 272 -10.71 18.58 -3.39
N ARG A 273 -10.02 18.61 -4.53
CA ARG A 273 -9.92 19.83 -5.34
C ARG A 273 -11.24 20.04 -6.07
N MET A 274 -11.82 21.22 -5.92
CA MET A 274 -13.05 21.60 -6.61
C MET A 274 -12.88 21.45 -8.12
N SER A 275 -13.78 20.71 -8.77
CA SER A 275 -13.96 20.77 -10.22
C SER A 275 -14.73 22.04 -10.59
N THR A 276 -14.37 22.63 -11.73
CA THR A 276 -15.07 23.76 -12.34
C THR A 276 -16.57 23.45 -12.43
N GLY A 277 -17.42 24.35 -11.92
CA GLY A 277 -18.88 24.18 -11.90
C GLY A 277 -19.45 23.59 -10.60
N SER A 278 -18.64 23.45 -9.55
CA SER A 278 -19.12 23.07 -8.22
C SER A 278 -19.69 24.27 -7.46
N THR A 279 -20.81 24.04 -6.74
CA THR A 279 -21.44 25.01 -5.84
C THR A 279 -21.24 24.53 -4.40
N LEU A 280 -20.62 25.35 -3.56
CA LEU A 280 -20.48 25.08 -2.13
C LEU A 280 -21.42 25.97 -1.33
N ILE A 281 -21.98 25.42 -0.24
CA ILE A 281 -23.01 26.09 0.55
C ILE A 281 -22.58 26.16 2.00
N ALA A 282 -22.70 27.34 2.61
CA ALA A 282 -22.69 27.53 4.05
C ALA A 282 -24.01 28.19 4.46
N SER A 283 -24.68 27.64 5.46
CA SER A 283 -25.90 28.22 6.04
C SER A 283 -25.81 28.22 7.56
N GLY A 284 -26.61 29.08 8.19
CA GLY A 284 -26.64 29.21 9.64
C GLY A 284 -27.37 30.47 10.08
N ALA A 285 -27.17 30.85 11.33
CA ALA A 285 -27.67 32.10 11.89
C ALA A 285 -26.50 33.04 12.23
N ALA A 286 -26.73 34.35 12.08
CA ALA A 286 -25.77 35.39 12.41
C ALA A 286 -26.47 36.60 13.03
N THR A 287 -25.77 37.34 13.89
CA THR A 287 -26.27 38.62 14.45
C THR A 287 -25.60 39.80 13.76
N ASP A 288 -26.14 41.02 13.97
CA ASP A 288 -25.51 42.27 13.52
C ASP A 288 -24.01 42.30 13.86
N GLY A 289 -23.19 42.66 12.88
CA GLY A 289 -21.73 42.75 12.98
C GLY A 289 -20.96 41.43 12.82
N MET A 290 -21.62 40.27 12.82
CA MET A 290 -20.94 38.97 12.64
C MET A 290 -20.40 38.80 11.23
N LEU A 291 -19.18 38.26 11.14
CA LEU A 291 -18.57 37.83 9.88
C LEU A 291 -19.21 36.51 9.43
N LEU A 292 -19.76 36.47 8.22
CA LEU A 292 -20.29 35.23 7.66
C LEU A 292 -19.16 34.24 7.34
N PRO A 293 -19.31 32.95 7.66
CA PRO A 293 -18.31 31.96 7.32
C PRO A 293 -18.27 31.70 5.81
N LEU A 294 -17.10 31.31 5.31
CA LEU A 294 -16.96 30.79 3.96
C LEU A 294 -17.38 29.32 3.92
N PRO A 295 -17.97 28.83 2.82
CA PRO A 295 -18.12 27.40 2.61
C PRO A 295 -16.78 26.67 2.71
N SER A 296 -16.80 25.46 3.28
CA SER A 296 -15.60 24.64 3.46
C SER A 296 -14.82 24.47 2.16
N GLY A 297 -13.53 24.79 2.18
CA GLY A 297 -12.65 24.71 0.99
C GLY A 297 -12.56 26.01 0.18
N VAL A 298 -13.31 27.06 0.52
CA VAL A 298 -13.18 28.40 -0.06
C VAL A 298 -12.28 29.27 0.81
N THR A 299 -11.31 29.91 0.20
CA THR A 299 -10.32 30.80 0.84
C THR A 299 -10.61 32.27 0.50
N PRO A 300 -10.27 33.23 1.38
CA PRO A 300 -10.37 34.66 1.08
C PRO A 300 -9.63 35.06 -0.21
N GLU A 301 -8.47 34.44 -0.45
CA GLU A 301 -7.64 34.71 -1.63
C GLU A 301 -8.37 34.33 -2.93
N GLN A 302 -9.08 33.19 -2.95
CA GLN A 302 -9.87 32.79 -4.12
C GLN A 302 -10.99 33.78 -4.48
N ILE A 303 -11.53 34.48 -3.48
CA ILE A 303 -12.56 35.51 -3.69
C ILE A 303 -11.91 36.80 -4.15
N ALA A 304 -10.82 37.21 -3.52
CA ALA A 304 -10.06 38.41 -3.90
C ALA A 304 -9.53 38.33 -5.34
N ASP A 305 -9.10 37.14 -5.77
CA ASP A 305 -8.62 36.87 -7.12
C ASP A 305 -9.77 36.71 -8.16
N GLY A 306 -11.03 36.82 -7.76
CA GLY A 306 -12.20 36.65 -8.64
C GLY A 306 -12.45 35.22 -9.12
N ARG A 307 -11.75 34.22 -8.56
CA ARG A 307 -11.90 32.80 -8.93
C ARG A 307 -13.19 32.19 -8.38
N VAL A 308 -13.72 32.75 -7.29
CA VAL A 308 -14.96 32.34 -6.64
C VAL A 308 -15.87 33.55 -6.47
N VAL A 309 -17.13 33.42 -6.90
CA VAL A 309 -18.18 34.41 -6.67
C VAL A 309 -19.04 33.94 -5.50
N LEU A 310 -19.32 34.85 -4.56
CA LEU A 310 -20.23 34.59 -3.44
C LEU A 310 -21.62 35.18 -3.73
N HIS A 311 -22.64 34.34 -3.65
CA HIS A 311 -24.03 34.78 -3.59
C HIS A 311 -24.53 34.61 -2.15
N THR A 312 -24.94 35.72 -1.54
CA THR A 312 -25.41 35.70 -0.14
C THR A 312 -26.87 36.07 -0.08
N ARG A 313 -27.67 35.25 0.61
CA ARG A 313 -29.06 35.54 0.95
C ARG A 313 -29.21 35.62 2.45
N LEU A 314 -29.81 36.71 2.92
CA LEU A 314 -30.16 36.91 4.32
C LEU A 314 -31.68 36.87 4.49
N THR A 315 -32.14 36.30 5.60
CA THR A 315 -33.55 36.30 6.01
C THR A 315 -33.61 36.78 7.47
N PRO A 316 -34.19 37.95 7.75
CA PRO A 316 -34.23 38.48 9.12
C PRO A 316 -35.12 37.61 10.01
N ARG A 317 -34.64 37.36 11.24
CA ARG A 317 -35.40 36.66 12.27
C ARG A 317 -36.26 37.67 13.05
N PRO A 318 -37.50 37.31 13.41
CA PRO A 318 -38.28 38.09 14.35
C PRO A 318 -37.51 38.28 15.67
N PRO A 319 -37.35 39.51 16.19
CA PRO A 319 -36.72 39.73 17.47
C PRO A 319 -37.61 39.22 18.61
N SER A 320 -37.02 38.90 19.75
CA SER A 320 -37.78 38.74 20.98
C SER A 320 -38.38 40.08 21.39
N THR A 321 -39.71 40.18 21.44
CA THR A 321 -40.40 41.40 21.84
C THR A 321 -40.69 41.41 23.34
N PRO A 322 -40.62 42.58 24.01
CA PRO A 322 -40.96 42.69 25.43
C PRO A 322 -42.46 42.48 25.71
N THR A 323 -43.31 42.83 24.75
CA THR A 323 -44.78 42.75 24.82
C THR A 323 -45.34 42.18 23.52
N ASP A 324 -46.54 41.62 23.59
CA ASP A 324 -47.27 41.14 22.39
C ASP A 324 -47.77 42.28 21.50
N SER A 325 -47.82 43.52 22.02
CA SER A 325 -48.18 44.72 21.27
C SER A 325 -47.01 45.35 20.50
N THR A 326 -45.77 44.92 20.77
CA THR A 326 -44.59 45.46 20.08
C THR A 326 -44.58 45.04 18.61
N LEU A 327 -44.66 46.03 17.72
CA LEU A 327 -44.45 45.87 16.30
C LEU A 327 -42.95 45.90 15.97
N HIS A 328 -42.52 45.09 15.01
CA HIS A 328 -41.15 45.08 14.55
C HIS A 328 -41.07 45.14 13.02
N SER A 329 -40.02 45.79 12.51
CA SER A 329 -39.72 45.81 11.07
C SER A 329 -38.22 45.88 10.84
N PRO A 330 -37.66 45.08 9.92
CA PRO A 330 -36.25 45.21 9.54
C PRO A 330 -36.02 46.55 8.84
N VAL A 331 -35.02 47.30 9.31
CA VAL A 331 -34.57 48.58 8.74
C VAL A 331 -33.46 48.34 7.73
N GLU A 332 -32.52 47.47 8.09
CA GLU A 332 -31.38 47.10 7.26
C GLU A 332 -31.13 45.61 7.40
N VAL A 333 -30.96 44.93 6.27
CA VAL A 333 -30.58 43.51 6.21
C VAL A 333 -29.65 43.33 5.02
N THR A 334 -28.36 43.60 5.22
CA THR A 334 -27.34 43.58 4.17
C THR A 334 -26.09 42.86 4.65
N VAL A 335 -25.18 42.58 3.71
CA VAL A 335 -23.82 42.12 3.99
C VAL A 335 -22.88 43.12 3.35
N ASP A 336 -21.88 43.59 4.10
CA ASP A 336 -20.89 44.53 3.57
C ASP A 336 -19.73 43.82 2.82
N ALA A 337 -18.80 44.63 2.30
CA ALA A 337 -17.66 44.14 1.54
C ALA A 337 -16.76 43.18 2.34
N ASP A 338 -16.73 43.32 3.67
CA ASP A 338 -15.95 42.46 4.56
C ASP A 338 -16.74 41.21 4.98
N ARG A 339 -17.90 40.94 4.36
CA ARG A 339 -18.82 39.83 4.67
C ARG A 339 -19.43 39.92 6.07
N ARG A 340 -19.51 41.11 6.65
CA ARG A 340 -20.19 41.32 7.92
C ARG A 340 -21.67 41.59 7.70
N VAL A 341 -22.49 40.92 8.49
CA VAL A 341 -23.93 41.13 8.50
C VAL A 341 -24.23 42.50 9.09
N ARG A 342 -25.07 43.28 8.41
CA ARG A 342 -25.74 44.46 8.96
C ARG A 342 -27.21 44.16 9.07
N CYS A 343 -27.68 43.99 10.31
CA CYS A 343 -29.07 43.71 10.60
C CYS A 343 -29.57 44.65 11.70
N ARG A 344 -30.42 45.60 11.31
CA ARG A 344 -31.08 46.52 12.25
C ARG A 344 -32.57 46.29 12.20
N VAL A 345 -33.18 46.11 13.37
CA VAL A 345 -34.61 45.94 13.52
C VAL A 345 -35.15 47.11 14.33
N ARG A 346 -36.20 47.73 13.80
CA ARG A 346 -36.94 48.78 14.46
C ARG A 346 -38.06 48.16 15.26
N LEU A 347 -38.19 48.58 16.51
CA LEU A 347 -39.26 48.22 17.42
C LEU A 347 -40.12 49.46 17.71
N PHE A 348 -41.42 49.23 17.82
CA PHE A 348 -42.38 50.24 18.22
C PHE A 348 -43.55 49.58 18.97
N ASP A 349 -43.79 50.00 20.21
CA ASP A 349 -44.96 49.54 20.98
C ASP A 349 -45.99 50.68 21.05
N PRO A 350 -47.13 50.58 20.32
CA PRO A 350 -48.15 51.61 20.33
C PRO A 350 -48.91 51.70 21.67
N LEU A 351 -48.79 50.70 22.55
CA LEU A 351 -49.48 50.65 23.85
C LEU A 351 -48.57 51.03 25.03
N ALA A 352 -47.30 51.35 24.79
CA ALA A 352 -46.40 51.85 25.82
C ALA A 352 -46.86 53.21 26.37
N ALA A 353 -46.60 53.46 27.66
CA ALA A 353 -46.94 54.74 28.30
C ALA A 353 -46.31 55.96 27.59
N GLU A 354 -45.12 55.77 27.02
CA GLU A 354 -44.44 56.72 26.13
C GLU A 354 -44.00 55.97 24.86
N PRO A 355 -44.79 56.00 23.77
CA PRO A 355 -44.46 55.29 22.54
C PRO A 355 -43.19 55.87 21.91
N ALA A 356 -42.14 55.06 21.85
CA ALA A 356 -40.87 55.43 21.24
C ALA A 356 -40.48 54.42 20.16
N VAL A 357 -39.93 54.92 19.06
CA VAL A 357 -39.30 54.10 18.05
C VAL A 357 -37.86 53.85 18.49
N THR A 358 -37.49 52.59 18.63
CA THR A 358 -36.11 52.19 18.97
C THR A 358 -35.55 51.28 17.89
N GLU A 359 -34.26 51.40 17.62
CA GLU A 359 -33.56 50.51 16.69
C GLU A 359 -32.53 49.70 17.46
N GLN A 360 -32.53 48.39 17.23
CA GLN A 360 -31.63 47.47 17.89
C GLN A 360 -30.99 46.51 16.89
N PRO A 361 -29.82 45.93 17.25
CA PRO A 361 -29.23 44.81 16.51
C PRO A 361 -30.23 43.66 16.33
N GLY A 362 -30.32 43.16 15.10
CA GLY A 362 -31.14 42.00 14.73
C GLY A 362 -30.32 40.72 14.55
N ALA A 363 -31.04 39.63 14.26
CA ALA A 363 -30.47 38.36 13.85
C ALA A 363 -31.03 37.94 12.48
N VAL A 364 -30.25 37.18 11.72
CA VAL A 364 -30.61 36.68 10.39
C VAL A 364 -30.30 35.19 10.29
N ASP A 365 -31.06 34.48 9.47
CA ASP A 365 -30.61 33.27 8.81
C ASP A 365 -29.86 33.64 7.54
N TYR A 366 -28.72 33.00 7.30
CA TYR A 366 -27.92 33.23 6.10
C TYR A 366 -27.77 31.97 5.26
N LEU A 367 -27.61 32.19 3.96
CA LEU A 367 -27.18 31.22 2.97
C LEU A 367 -26.09 31.87 2.11
N VAL A 368 -24.86 31.37 2.21
CA VAL A 368 -23.70 31.76 1.39
C VAL A 368 -23.43 30.64 0.39
N LEU A 369 -23.54 30.98 -0.89
CA LEU A 369 -23.26 30.10 -2.02
C LEU A 369 -21.94 30.55 -2.66
N ALA A 370 -20.96 29.67 -2.75
CA ALA A 370 -19.73 29.91 -3.50
C ALA A 370 -19.79 29.15 -4.82
N THR A 371 -19.62 29.88 -5.92
CA THR A 371 -19.59 29.32 -7.28
C THR A 371 -18.24 29.66 -7.91
N THR A 372 -17.61 28.68 -8.56
CA THR A 372 -16.44 28.95 -9.42
C THR A 372 -16.94 29.50 -10.75
N ALA A 373 -16.39 30.62 -11.21
CA ALA A 373 -16.67 31.09 -12.56
C ALA A 373 -16.31 29.99 -13.56
N ALA A 374 -17.22 29.68 -14.50
CA ALA A 374 -16.84 28.88 -15.65
C ALA A 374 -15.75 29.66 -16.37
N THR A 375 -14.56 29.07 -16.56
CA THR A 375 -13.62 29.58 -17.56
C THR A 375 -14.40 29.65 -18.87
N GLU A 376 -14.65 30.85 -19.36
CA GLU A 376 -15.06 31.03 -20.75
C GLU A 376 -13.98 30.35 -21.60
N GLY A 377 -14.33 29.19 -22.15
CA GLY A 377 -13.51 28.53 -23.15
C GLY A 377 -13.48 29.42 -24.38
N GLY A 378 -12.45 30.25 -24.48
CA GLY A 378 -12.08 30.93 -25.70
C GLY A 378 -11.10 30.08 -26.49
N GLY A 379 -11.47 29.71 -27.72
CA GLY A 379 -10.59 29.17 -28.76
C GLY A 379 -10.93 27.77 -29.22
#